data_AF-A0A7W7ZWC0-F1
#
_entry.id   AF-A0A7W7ZWC0-F1
#
_cell.length_a   1.000
_cell.length_b   1.000
_cell.length_c   1.000
_cell.angle_alpha   90.00
_cell.angle_beta   90.00
_cell.angle_gamma   90.00
#
_symmetry.space_group_name_H-M   'P 1'
#
loop_
_entity.id
_entity.type
_entity.pdbx_description
1 polymer ?
#
loop_
_entity_poly.entity_id
_entity_poly.type
_entity_poly.pdbx_seq_one_letter_code
_entity_poly.pdbx_strand_id
1 'polypeptide(L)'
;MLHRRNPRHAPSKLDTRPVRLGLTAGITALLLSGYALARSPRGLELLGFLDFYVGVIALVTLTATVALGLIATERVFLSARHRVYAQFAHRIVAMAGMGALAVHVALKIERPPVLGAIAAGLLVISATSGLLRGMFAGSPQPWIWRSLHACAYLAWPVAVLHGLTAGRAPSAWVSWSYVACLAAVGAALLVRVVATMVRPPAVPEPVETPEAVPQTRTEPKVTEAPVSLDAARRKFRAAG
;
A
#
# COMPACT_ATOMS: atom_id res chain seq x y z
N MET A 1 -26.31 9.07 50.40
CA MET A 1 -24.92 9.50 50.14
C MET A 1 -24.41 8.76 48.90
N LEU A 2 -24.37 9.42 47.74
CA LEU A 2 -23.92 8.81 46.47
C LEU A 2 -22.45 9.17 46.23
N HIS A 3 -21.59 8.15 46.26
CA HIS A 3 -20.17 8.25 46.02
C HIS A 3 -19.92 8.54 44.53
N ARG A 4 -19.70 9.81 44.16
CA ARG A 4 -19.23 10.20 42.83
C ARG A 4 -17.82 9.62 42.64
N ARG A 5 -17.71 8.49 41.92
CA ARG A 5 -16.42 8.05 41.37
C ARG A 5 -15.99 9.08 40.33
N ASN A 6 -15.09 9.98 40.73
CA ASN A 6 -14.40 10.89 39.83
C ASN A 6 -13.49 10.03 38.93
N PRO A 7 -13.64 10.03 37.60
CA PRO A 7 -12.66 9.39 36.72
C PRO A 7 -11.35 10.16 36.83
N ARG A 8 -10.48 9.74 37.76
CA ARG A 8 -9.07 10.11 37.77
C ARG A 8 -8.45 9.38 36.59
N HIS A 9 -8.40 10.02 35.43
CA HIS A 9 -7.41 9.89 34.36
C HIS A 9 -7.88 10.77 33.18
N ALA A 10 -7.71 12.08 33.30
CA ALA A 10 -7.60 12.90 32.10
C ALA A 10 -6.38 12.36 31.31
N PRO A 11 -6.45 12.20 29.97
CA PRO A 11 -5.27 11.85 29.20
C PRO A 11 -4.21 12.91 29.48
N SER A 12 -3.13 12.54 30.16
CA SER A 12 -1.98 13.42 30.32
C SER A 12 -1.49 13.78 28.92
N LYS A 13 -1.14 15.04 28.68
CA LYS A 13 -0.40 15.40 27.48
C LYS A 13 0.94 14.67 27.56
N LEU A 14 1.03 13.48 26.97
CA LEU A 14 2.26 12.71 26.89
C LEU A 14 3.34 13.63 26.31
N ASP A 15 4.44 13.79 27.04
CA ASP A 15 5.56 14.59 26.55
C ASP A 15 6.23 13.85 25.39
N THR A 16 5.94 14.29 24.17
CA THR A 16 6.51 13.73 22.93
C THR A 16 7.86 14.33 22.59
N ARG A 17 8.36 15.32 23.34
CA ARG A 17 9.66 15.95 23.11
C ARG A 17 10.83 14.95 23.06
N PRO A 18 10.99 13.99 24.00
CA PRO A 18 12.08 13.01 23.92
C PRO A 18 11.96 12.10 22.69
N VAL A 19 10.74 11.70 22.32
CA VAL A 19 10.49 10.87 21.13
C VAL A 19 10.84 11.64 19.86
N ARG A 20 10.44 12.91 19.77
CA ARG A 20 10.76 13.78 18.62
C ARG A 20 12.25 14.04 18.52
N LEU A 21 12.92 14.34 19.63
CA LEU A 21 14.37 14.54 19.67
C LEU A 21 15.12 13.27 19.26
N GLY A 22 14.72 12.11 19.79
CA GLY A 22 15.28 10.81 19.40
C GLY A 22 15.08 10.51 17.92
N LEU A 23 13.89 10.74 17.38
CA LEU A 23 13.59 10.57 15.95
C LEU A 23 14.44 11.51 15.08
N THR A 24 14.52 12.79 15.43
CA THR A 24 15.32 13.76 14.67
C THR A 24 16.81 13.43 14.73
N ALA A 25 17.35 13.06 15.89
CA ALA A 25 18.74 12.67 16.03
C ALA A 25 19.04 11.40 15.22
N GLY A 26 18.14 10.42 15.25
CA GLY A 26 18.23 9.20 14.46
C GLY A 26 18.23 9.47 12.95
N ILE A 27 17.29 10.29 12.46
CA ILE A 27 17.24 10.70 11.04
C ILE A 27 18.51 11.43 10.63
N THR A 28 18.97 12.39 11.44
CA THR A 28 20.19 13.15 11.15
C THR A 28 21.41 12.24 11.12
N ALA A 29 21.55 11.32 12.07
CA ALA A 29 22.65 10.34 12.09
C ALA A 29 22.62 9.43 10.85
N LEU A 30 21.43 8.99 10.42
CA LEU A 30 21.25 8.19 9.21
C LEU A 30 21.69 8.97 7.95
N LEU A 31 21.25 10.22 7.83
CA LEU A 31 21.58 11.10 6.70
C LEU A 31 23.08 11.39 6.64
N LEU A 32 23.71 11.71 7.78
CA LEU A 32 25.15 11.94 7.87
C LEU A 32 25.95 10.68 7.54
N SER A 33 25.49 9.51 8.00
CA SER A 33 26.13 8.23 7.68
C SER A 33 26.05 7.93 6.18
N GLY A 34 24.89 8.15 5.57
CA GLY A 34 24.70 8.02 4.12
C GLY A 34 25.58 8.99 3.33
N TYR A 35 25.67 10.24 3.77
CA TYR A 35 26.54 11.25 3.17
C TYR A 35 28.01 10.88 3.27
N ALA A 36 28.47 10.45 4.46
CA ALA A 36 29.84 10.00 4.68
C ALA A 36 30.18 8.78 3.81
N LEU A 37 29.26 7.81 3.70
CA LEU A 37 29.42 6.66 2.82
C LEU A 37 29.53 7.11 1.36
N ALA A 38 28.63 7.97 0.88
CA ALA A 38 28.62 8.47 -0.50
C ALA A 38 29.90 9.24 -0.89
N ARG A 39 30.59 9.84 0.09
CA ARG A 39 31.89 10.52 -0.11
C ARG A 39 33.10 9.61 0.03
N SER A 40 32.93 8.36 0.46
CA SER A 40 34.00 7.37 0.54
C SER A 40 34.28 6.73 -0.84
N PRO A 41 35.49 6.21 -1.09
CA PRO A 41 35.79 5.48 -2.33
C PRO A 41 34.81 4.34 -2.61
N ARG A 42 34.50 3.53 -1.57
CA ARG A 42 33.51 2.44 -1.65
C ARG A 42 32.10 2.94 -1.99
N GLY A 43 31.73 4.12 -1.49
CA GLY A 43 30.45 4.73 -1.81
C GLY A 43 30.37 5.21 -3.25
N LEU A 44 31.44 5.79 -3.78
CA LEU A 44 31.50 6.18 -5.20
C LEU A 44 31.41 4.96 -6.12
N GLU A 45 32.08 3.86 -5.77
CA GLU A 45 31.93 2.57 -6.47
C GLU A 45 30.48 2.06 -6.42
N LEU A 46 29.85 2.08 -5.23
CA LEU A 46 28.45 1.70 -5.06
C LEU A 46 27.50 2.61 -5.86
N LEU A 47 27.74 3.92 -5.89
CA LEU A 47 26.94 4.87 -6.65
C LEU A 47 27.07 4.60 -8.15
N GLY A 48 28.28 4.29 -8.65
CA GLY A 48 28.48 3.88 -10.04
C GLY A 48 27.76 2.58 -10.38
N PHE A 49 27.82 1.59 -9.48
CA PHE A 49 27.05 0.34 -9.62
C PHE A 49 25.54 0.60 -9.65
N LEU A 50 25.02 1.41 -8.71
CA LEU A 50 23.61 1.74 -8.63
C LEU A 50 23.16 2.56 -9.84
N ASP A 51 23.94 3.53 -10.31
CA ASP A 51 23.63 4.32 -11.49
C ASP A 51 23.36 3.44 -12.72
N PHE A 52 24.10 2.33 -12.83
CA PHE A 52 23.94 1.37 -13.91
C PHE A 52 22.83 0.33 -13.67
N TYR A 53 22.69 -0.21 -12.45
CA TYR A 53 21.87 -1.40 -12.17
C TYR A 53 20.57 -1.14 -11.42
N VAL A 54 20.44 -0.03 -10.69
CA VAL A 54 19.27 0.19 -9.82
C VAL A 54 17.97 0.29 -10.63
N GLY A 55 18.03 0.78 -11.87
CA GLY A 55 16.88 0.78 -12.78
C GLY A 55 16.42 -0.63 -13.17
N VAL A 56 17.36 -1.56 -13.36
CA VAL A 56 17.05 -2.98 -13.63
C VAL A 56 16.45 -3.63 -12.39
N ILE A 57 17.02 -3.37 -11.21
CA ILE A 57 16.49 -3.86 -9.93
C ILE A 57 15.05 -3.36 -9.72
N ALA A 58 14.80 -2.07 -9.99
CA ALA A 58 13.46 -1.49 -9.94
C ALA A 58 12.50 -2.18 -10.92
N LEU A 59 12.89 -2.36 -12.18
CA LEU A 59 12.06 -3.04 -13.18
C LEU A 59 11.70 -4.47 -12.78
N VAL A 60 12.68 -5.26 -12.33
CA VAL A 60 12.47 -6.66 -11.93
C VAL A 60 11.55 -6.76 -10.72
N THR A 61 11.81 -5.97 -9.68
CA THR A 61 11.00 -5.98 -8.44
C THR A 61 9.58 -5.44 -8.69
N LEU A 62 9.41 -4.39 -9.49
CA LEU A 62 8.09 -3.89 -9.86
C LEU A 62 7.34 -4.87 -10.77
N THR A 63 8.03 -5.59 -11.64
CA THR A 63 7.42 -6.67 -12.44
C THR A 63 6.93 -7.81 -11.54
N ALA A 64 7.76 -8.26 -10.60
CA ALA A 64 7.37 -9.26 -9.61
C ALA A 64 6.18 -8.77 -8.76
N THR A 65 6.13 -7.48 -8.44
CA THR A 65 5.00 -6.84 -7.74
C THR A 65 3.71 -6.98 -8.54
N VAL A 66 3.74 -6.67 -9.85
CA VAL A 66 2.57 -6.83 -10.74
C VAL A 66 2.13 -8.29 -10.80
N ALA A 67 3.05 -9.23 -11.01
CA ALA A 67 2.74 -10.66 -11.05
C ALA A 67 2.12 -11.16 -9.74
N LEU A 68 2.70 -10.81 -8.59
CA LEU A 68 2.14 -11.13 -7.26
C LEU A 68 0.77 -10.50 -7.04
N GLY A 69 0.53 -9.30 -7.59
CA GLY A 69 -0.76 -8.63 -7.57
C GLY A 69 -1.84 -9.41 -8.35
N LEU A 70 -1.48 -9.93 -9.54
CA LEU A 70 -2.36 -10.80 -10.32
C LEU A 70 -2.67 -12.08 -9.56
N ILE A 71 -1.66 -12.76 -9.02
CA ILE A 71 -1.79 -13.99 -8.22
C ILE A 71 -2.68 -13.76 -6.98
N ALA A 72 -2.53 -12.64 -6.27
CA ALA A 72 -3.34 -12.28 -5.11
C ALA A 72 -4.85 -12.12 -5.42
N THR A 73 -5.18 -11.84 -6.68
CA THR A 73 -6.57 -11.73 -7.15
C THR A 73 -7.17 -13.05 -7.65
N GLU A 74 -6.36 -14.08 -7.82
CA GLU A 74 -6.81 -15.38 -8.32
C GLU A 74 -7.65 -16.12 -7.27
N ARG A 75 -8.77 -16.70 -7.68
CA ARG A 75 -9.71 -17.41 -6.82
C ARG A 75 -10.05 -18.82 -7.32
N VAL A 76 -9.78 -19.11 -8.60
CA VAL A 76 -10.04 -20.41 -9.22
C VAL A 76 -8.99 -21.42 -8.76
N PHE A 77 -7.72 -21.02 -8.74
CA PHE A 77 -6.61 -21.93 -8.48
C PHE A 77 -6.00 -21.83 -7.07
N LEU A 78 -6.15 -20.69 -6.40
CA LEU A 78 -5.53 -20.43 -5.09
C LEU A 78 -6.54 -20.45 -3.95
N SER A 79 -6.20 -21.16 -2.87
CA SER A 79 -6.94 -21.10 -1.61
C SER A 79 -6.79 -19.74 -0.92
N ALA A 80 -7.75 -19.40 -0.04
CA ALA A 80 -7.76 -18.10 0.65
C ALA A 80 -6.45 -17.80 1.41
N ARG A 81 -5.82 -18.81 2.02
CA ARG A 81 -4.54 -18.67 2.75
C ARG A 81 -3.40 -18.22 1.83
N HIS A 82 -3.23 -18.87 0.67
CA HIS A 82 -2.20 -18.52 -0.29
C HIS A 82 -2.37 -17.11 -0.86
N ARG A 83 -3.63 -16.67 -1.05
CA ARG A 83 -3.93 -15.31 -1.49
C ARG A 83 -3.49 -14.26 -0.46
N VAL A 84 -3.62 -14.54 0.84
CA VAL A 84 -3.13 -13.64 1.89
C VAL A 84 -1.60 -13.56 1.88
N TYR A 85 -0.90 -14.69 1.70
CA TYR A 85 0.56 -14.68 1.54
C TYR A 85 0.99 -13.89 0.29
N ALA A 86 0.31 -14.09 -0.84
CA ALA A 86 0.57 -13.34 -2.07
C ALA A 86 0.32 -11.83 -1.90
N GLN A 87 -0.71 -11.42 -1.16
CA GLN A 87 -0.97 -10.01 -0.84
C GLN A 87 0.14 -9.41 0.04
N PHE A 88 0.63 -10.16 1.03
CA PHE A 88 1.73 -9.72 1.87
C PHE A 88 3.03 -9.60 1.06
N ALA A 89 3.35 -10.63 0.27
CA ALA A 89 4.50 -10.61 -0.63
C ALA A 89 4.43 -9.44 -1.62
N HIS A 90 3.26 -9.21 -2.25
CA HIS A 90 3.03 -8.06 -3.12
C HIS A 90 3.37 -6.74 -2.41
N ARG A 91 2.97 -6.53 -1.15
CA ARG A 91 3.27 -5.30 -0.41
C ARG A 91 4.76 -5.13 -0.11
N ILE A 92 5.44 -6.20 0.31
CA ILE A 92 6.89 -6.15 0.58
C ILE A 92 7.66 -5.85 -0.70
N VAL A 93 7.37 -6.59 -1.77
CA VAL A 93 8.06 -6.44 -3.04
C VAL A 93 7.74 -5.08 -3.67
N ALA A 94 6.50 -4.58 -3.53
CA ALA A 94 6.12 -3.23 -3.94
C ALA A 94 6.96 -2.18 -3.21
N MET A 95 7.11 -2.31 -1.88
CA MET A 95 7.90 -1.37 -1.09
C MET A 95 9.37 -1.38 -1.53
N ALA A 96 9.96 -2.56 -1.74
CA ALA A 96 11.32 -2.69 -2.24
C ALA A 96 11.49 -2.07 -3.65
N GLY A 97 10.54 -2.33 -4.56
CA GLY A 97 10.56 -1.79 -5.91
C GLY A 97 10.37 -0.27 -5.96
N MET A 98 9.48 0.28 -5.13
CA MET A 98 9.34 1.74 -4.98
C MET A 98 10.60 2.39 -4.39
N GLY A 99 11.28 1.72 -3.45
CA GLY A 99 12.57 2.16 -2.94
C GLY A 99 13.65 2.20 -4.02
N ALA A 100 13.79 1.12 -4.80
CA ALA A 100 14.72 1.07 -5.93
C ALA A 100 14.40 2.13 -7.00
N LEU A 101 13.11 2.35 -7.29
CA LEU A 101 12.66 3.41 -8.20
C LEU A 101 13.05 4.81 -7.68
N ALA A 102 12.88 5.07 -6.38
CA ALA A 102 13.26 6.35 -5.79
C ALA A 102 14.76 6.61 -5.93
N VAL A 103 15.60 5.60 -5.67
CA VAL A 103 17.06 5.69 -5.90
C VAL A 103 17.37 5.89 -7.38
N HIS A 104 16.69 5.17 -8.28
CA HIS A 104 16.87 5.32 -9.72
C HIS A 104 16.60 6.75 -10.21
N VAL A 105 15.46 7.32 -9.78
CA VAL A 105 15.08 8.70 -10.13
C VAL A 105 16.05 9.70 -9.52
N ALA A 106 16.48 9.51 -8.27
CA ALA A 106 17.42 10.39 -7.61
C ALA A 106 18.77 10.47 -8.33
N LEU A 107 19.29 9.34 -8.84
CA LEU A 107 20.54 9.30 -9.60
C LEU A 107 20.43 9.92 -11.00
N LYS A 108 19.22 10.09 -11.53
CA LYS A 108 18.96 10.60 -12.90
C LYS A 108 18.29 11.98 -12.93
N ILE A 109 18.26 12.69 -11.80
CA ILE A 109 17.46 13.91 -11.63
C ILE A 109 17.89 15.08 -12.52
N GLU A 110 19.16 15.13 -12.93
CA GLU A 110 19.69 16.22 -13.74
C GLU A 110 19.10 16.26 -15.15
N ARG A 111 18.84 15.08 -15.74
CA ARG A 111 18.32 14.93 -17.10
C ARG A 111 17.38 13.74 -17.18
N PRO A 112 16.17 13.84 -16.60
CA PRO A 112 15.23 12.73 -16.61
C PRO A 112 14.70 12.52 -18.04
N PRO A 113 14.83 11.32 -18.60
CA PRO A 113 14.22 11.01 -19.89
C PRO A 113 12.70 11.03 -19.78
N VAL A 114 12.01 11.56 -20.80
CA VAL A 114 10.55 11.75 -20.80
C VAL A 114 9.78 10.47 -20.47
N LEU A 115 10.13 9.34 -21.11
CA LEU A 115 9.51 8.05 -20.84
C LEU A 115 9.72 7.61 -19.39
N GLY A 116 10.92 7.80 -18.85
CA GLY A 116 11.24 7.48 -17.46
C GLY A 116 10.42 8.32 -16.48
N ALA A 117 10.28 9.62 -16.75
CA ALA A 117 9.46 10.53 -15.93
C ALA A 117 7.97 10.15 -15.96
N ILE A 118 7.43 9.83 -17.14
CA ILE A 118 6.04 9.37 -17.29
C ILE A 118 5.81 8.07 -16.50
N ALA A 119 6.69 7.07 -16.68
CA ALA A 119 6.58 5.80 -15.97
C ALA A 119 6.67 5.99 -14.44
N ALA A 120 7.62 6.79 -13.97
CA ALA A 120 7.76 7.10 -12.55
C ALA A 120 6.52 7.79 -11.99
N GLY A 121 5.96 8.76 -12.70
CA GLY A 121 4.73 9.45 -12.31
C GLY A 121 3.53 8.50 -12.17
N LEU A 122 3.34 7.60 -13.14
CA LEU A 122 2.28 6.59 -13.10
C LEU A 122 2.46 5.64 -11.90
N LEU A 123 3.69 5.21 -11.59
CA LEU A 123 3.98 4.36 -10.43
C LEU A 123 3.73 5.08 -9.11
N VAL A 124 4.07 6.37 -9.01
CA VAL A 124 3.77 7.19 -7.82
C VAL A 124 2.26 7.33 -7.61
N ILE A 125 1.48 7.57 -8.68
CA ILE A 125 0.01 7.60 -8.61
C ILE A 125 -0.55 6.25 -8.13
N SER A 126 -0.05 5.14 -8.67
CA SER A 126 -0.50 3.81 -8.26
C SER A 126 -0.09 3.44 -6.83
N ALA A 127 1.09 3.85 -6.37
CA ALA A 127 1.55 3.63 -5.01
C ALA A 127 0.74 4.44 -3.99
N THR A 128 0.55 5.74 -4.25
CA THR A 128 -0.25 6.64 -3.40
C THR A 128 -1.71 6.18 -3.32
N SER A 129 -2.32 5.76 -4.43
CA SER A 129 -3.68 5.19 -4.40
C SER A 129 -3.76 3.89 -3.59
N GLY A 130 -2.69 3.08 -3.54
CA GLY A 130 -2.58 1.91 -2.67
C GLY A 130 -2.52 2.26 -1.18
N LEU A 131 -1.73 3.28 -0.81
CA LEU A 131 -1.63 3.77 0.58
C LEU A 131 -2.96 4.38 1.05
N LEU A 132 -3.60 5.18 0.19
CA LEU A 132 -4.84 5.88 0.50
C LEU A 132 -6.10 5.01 0.30
N ARG A 133 -5.95 3.70 0.06
CA ARG A 133 -7.06 2.77 -0.21
C ARG A 133 -8.18 2.85 0.85
N GLY A 134 -7.84 3.09 2.12
CA GLY A 134 -8.82 3.24 3.20
C GLY A 134 -9.79 4.40 3.01
N MET A 135 -9.35 5.50 2.38
CA MET A 135 -10.19 6.67 2.09
C MET A 135 -11.24 6.37 1.01
N PHE A 136 -10.93 5.47 0.07
CA PHE A 136 -11.85 5.08 -1.00
C PHE A 136 -12.85 4.00 -0.58
N ALA A 137 -12.61 3.29 0.52
CA ALA A 137 -13.49 2.21 0.99
C ALA A 137 -14.87 2.71 1.43
N GLY A 138 -14.98 3.96 1.90
CA GLY A 138 -16.25 4.62 2.22
C GLY A 138 -16.74 5.62 1.16
N SER A 139 -16.07 5.71 0.01
CA SER A 139 -16.41 6.64 -1.07
C SER A 139 -17.51 6.10 -1.97
N PRO A 140 -18.41 6.94 -2.51
CA PRO A 140 -19.41 6.52 -3.51
C PRO A 140 -18.79 6.04 -4.83
N GLN A 141 -17.50 6.28 -5.07
CA GLN A 141 -16.83 6.00 -6.34
C GLN A 141 -15.62 5.06 -6.16
N PRO A 142 -15.84 3.78 -5.82
CA PRO A 142 -14.76 2.80 -5.62
C PRO A 142 -14.03 2.41 -6.91
N TRP A 143 -14.52 2.82 -8.08
CA TRP A 143 -13.88 2.62 -9.37
C TRP A 143 -12.68 3.56 -9.58
N ILE A 144 -12.68 4.76 -9.00
CA ILE A 144 -11.57 5.72 -9.11
C ILE A 144 -10.28 5.11 -8.55
N TRP A 145 -10.36 4.51 -7.37
CA TRP A 145 -9.24 3.78 -6.79
C TRP A 145 -8.71 2.69 -7.73
N ARG A 146 -9.60 1.93 -8.37
CA ARG A 146 -9.21 0.88 -9.33
C ARG A 146 -8.49 1.47 -10.53
N SER A 147 -8.99 2.56 -11.10
CA SER A 147 -8.36 3.24 -12.24
C SER A 147 -6.98 3.80 -11.89
N LEU A 148 -6.86 4.50 -10.75
CA LEU A 148 -5.57 5.05 -10.28
C LEU A 148 -4.54 3.96 -10.01
N HIS A 149 -4.97 2.83 -9.43
CA HIS A 149 -4.09 1.70 -9.21
C HIS A 149 -3.76 0.96 -10.52
N ALA A 150 -4.68 0.96 -11.49
CA ALA A 150 -4.46 0.36 -12.81
C ALA A 150 -3.45 1.13 -13.66
N CYS A 151 -3.12 2.38 -13.33
CA CYS A 151 -2.03 3.12 -13.97
C CYS A 151 -0.69 2.34 -13.94
N ALA A 152 -0.47 1.45 -12.96
CA ALA A 152 0.69 0.57 -12.89
C ALA A 152 0.84 -0.34 -14.12
N TYR A 153 -0.28 -0.78 -14.73
CA TYR A 153 -0.25 -1.59 -15.94
C TYR A 153 0.21 -0.80 -17.16
N LEU A 154 -0.04 0.51 -17.21
CA LEU A 154 0.49 1.40 -18.25
C LEU A 154 1.93 1.82 -17.96
N ALA A 155 2.30 1.96 -16.69
CA ALA A 155 3.65 2.31 -16.30
C ALA A 155 4.68 1.25 -16.72
N TRP A 156 4.31 -0.02 -16.63
CA TRP A 156 5.20 -1.15 -16.95
C TRP A 156 5.73 -1.14 -18.40
N PRO A 157 4.90 -1.10 -19.47
CA PRO A 157 5.43 -1.04 -20.83
C PRO A 157 6.22 0.24 -21.10
N VAL A 158 5.82 1.38 -20.53
CA VAL A 158 6.57 2.65 -20.65
C VAL A 158 7.94 2.55 -19.98
N ALA A 159 8.03 1.89 -18.82
CA ALA A 159 9.30 1.66 -18.12
C ALA A 159 10.23 0.72 -18.91
N VAL A 160 9.67 -0.34 -19.51
CA VAL A 160 10.44 -1.25 -20.39
C VAL A 160 10.98 -0.50 -21.59
N LEU A 161 10.14 0.28 -22.28
CA LEU A 161 10.55 1.10 -23.42
C LEU A 161 11.65 2.09 -23.02
N HIS A 162 11.47 2.79 -21.89
CA HIS A 162 12.48 3.69 -21.34
C HIS A 162 13.84 2.99 -21.18
N GLY A 163 13.84 1.81 -20.57
CA GLY A 163 15.06 1.02 -20.35
C GLY A 163 15.72 0.57 -21.65
N LEU A 164 14.94 0.14 -22.65
CA LEU A 164 15.45 -0.24 -23.97
C LEU A 164 16.01 0.96 -24.76
N THR A 165 15.44 2.16 -24.57
CA THR A 165 15.91 3.39 -25.21
C THR A 165 16.98 4.14 -24.41
N ALA A 166 17.57 3.52 -23.39
CA ALA A 166 18.56 4.17 -22.52
C ALA A 166 19.91 4.49 -23.23
N GLY A 167 20.05 4.16 -24.52
CA GLY A 167 21.19 4.56 -25.36
C GLY A 167 22.51 3.84 -25.05
N ARG A 168 22.48 2.79 -24.21
CA ARG A 168 23.65 1.99 -23.82
C ARG A 168 23.41 0.51 -24.08
N ALA A 169 24.47 -0.21 -24.46
CA ALA A 169 24.41 -1.66 -24.58
C ALA A 169 24.25 -2.29 -23.18
N PRO A 170 23.19 -3.09 -22.94
CA PRO A 170 23.06 -3.83 -21.70
C PRO A 170 24.04 -5.01 -21.66
N SER A 171 24.43 -5.43 -20.45
CA SER A 171 25.09 -6.72 -20.29
C SER A 171 24.10 -7.86 -20.62
N ALA A 172 24.61 -9.01 -21.06
CA ALA A 172 23.77 -10.13 -21.50
C ALA A 172 22.77 -10.58 -20.42
N TRP A 173 23.18 -10.59 -19.14
CA TRP A 173 22.29 -10.96 -18.04
C TRP A 173 21.17 -9.94 -17.80
N VAL A 174 21.38 -8.66 -18.10
CA VAL A 174 20.31 -7.63 -18.04
C VAL A 174 19.29 -7.93 -19.13
N SER A 175 19.73 -8.26 -20.35
CA SER A 175 18.82 -8.68 -21.42
C SER A 175 18.00 -9.91 -21.03
N TRP A 176 18.62 -10.92 -20.42
CA TRP A 176 17.91 -12.08 -19.90
C TRP A 176 16.90 -11.72 -18.80
N SER A 177 17.21 -10.76 -17.93
CA SER A 177 16.24 -10.28 -16.92
C SER A 177 15.02 -9.61 -17.56
N TYR A 178 15.19 -8.89 -18.67
CA TYR A 178 14.07 -8.30 -19.42
C TYR A 178 13.20 -9.39 -20.02
N VAL A 179 13.81 -10.38 -20.68
CA VAL A 179 13.09 -11.54 -21.23
C VAL A 179 12.34 -12.31 -20.14
N ALA A 180 12.98 -12.55 -18.99
CA ALA A 180 12.35 -13.21 -17.85
C ALA A 180 11.16 -12.41 -17.30
N CYS A 181 11.28 -11.08 -17.21
CA CYS A 181 10.19 -10.19 -16.80
C CYS A 181 9.01 -10.25 -17.78
N LEU A 182 9.28 -10.16 -19.08
CA LEU A 182 8.25 -10.28 -20.13
C LEU A 182 7.55 -11.63 -20.07
N ALA A 183 8.31 -12.72 -19.93
CA ALA A 183 7.79 -14.08 -19.83
C ALA A 183 6.92 -14.27 -18.58
N ALA A 184 7.37 -13.78 -17.41
CA ALA A 184 6.62 -13.90 -16.15
C ALA A 184 5.28 -13.15 -16.22
N VAL A 185 5.25 -11.94 -16.79
CA VAL A 185 4.02 -11.18 -16.99
C VAL A 185 3.11 -11.86 -18.00
N GLY A 186 3.65 -12.34 -19.13
CA GLY A 186 2.91 -13.08 -20.14
C GLY A 186 2.23 -14.32 -19.56
N ALA A 187 2.96 -15.10 -18.76
CA ALA A 187 2.42 -16.27 -18.06
C ALA A 187 1.31 -15.88 -17.06
N ALA A 188 1.52 -14.84 -16.25
CA ALA A 188 0.51 -14.38 -15.28
C ALA A 188 -0.77 -13.87 -15.96
N LEU A 189 -0.65 -13.18 -17.10
CA LEU A 189 -1.78 -12.73 -17.90
C LEU A 189 -2.51 -13.92 -18.54
N LEU A 190 -1.78 -14.89 -19.08
CA LEU A 190 -2.36 -16.11 -19.64
C LEU A 190 -3.19 -16.87 -18.60
N VAL A 191 -2.62 -17.08 -17.40
CA VAL A 191 -3.34 -17.72 -16.28
C VAL A 191 -4.61 -16.94 -15.95
N ARG A 192 -4.55 -15.60 -15.92
CA ARG A 192 -5.71 -14.76 -15.64
C ARG A 192 -6.79 -14.88 -16.72
N VAL A 193 -6.42 -14.88 -17.99
CA VAL A 193 -7.36 -15.06 -19.11
C VAL A 193 -8.02 -16.43 -19.01
N VAL A 194 -7.25 -17.49 -18.80
CA VAL A 194 -7.78 -18.85 -18.61
C VAL A 194 -8.72 -18.90 -17.40
N ALA A 195 -8.33 -18.33 -16.26
CA ALA A 195 -9.17 -18.27 -15.07
C ALA A 195 -10.49 -17.54 -15.31
N THR A 196 -10.49 -16.45 -16.09
CA THR A 196 -11.73 -15.74 -16.44
C THR A 196 -12.64 -16.55 -17.36
N MET A 197 -12.08 -17.38 -18.24
CA MET A 197 -12.85 -18.23 -19.16
C MET A 197 -13.43 -19.46 -18.45
N VAL A 198 -12.74 -19.99 -17.43
CA VAL A 198 -13.13 -21.20 -16.69
C VAL A 198 -14.07 -20.89 -15.51
N ARG A 199 -14.22 -19.61 -15.11
CA ARG A 199 -15.09 -19.22 -14.00
C ARG A 199 -16.54 -19.65 -14.26
N PRO A 200 -17.14 -20.47 -13.38
CA PRO A 200 -18.55 -20.79 -13.48
C PRO A 200 -19.39 -19.51 -13.35
N PRO A 201 -20.51 -19.38 -14.09
CA PRO A 201 -21.49 -18.34 -13.84
C PRO A 201 -21.86 -18.35 -12.36
N ALA A 202 -21.80 -17.21 -11.70
CA ALA A 202 -22.27 -17.10 -10.32
C ALA A 202 -23.77 -17.35 -10.32
N VAL A 203 -24.20 -18.54 -9.92
CA VAL A 203 -25.60 -18.78 -9.58
C VAL A 203 -25.87 -17.96 -8.33
N PRO A 204 -26.84 -17.02 -8.33
CA PRO A 204 -27.24 -16.35 -7.11
C PRO A 204 -27.69 -17.43 -6.15
N GLU A 205 -26.89 -17.70 -5.12
CA GLU A 205 -27.34 -18.58 -4.06
C GLU A 205 -28.53 -17.87 -3.41
N PRO A 206 -29.72 -18.50 -3.37
CA PRO A 206 -30.82 -17.97 -2.59
C PRO A 206 -30.32 -17.96 -1.14
N VAL A 207 -29.85 -16.80 -0.69
CA VAL A 207 -29.65 -16.57 0.73
C VAL A 207 -31.05 -16.66 1.29
N GLU A 208 -31.37 -17.76 1.99
CA GLU A 208 -32.47 -17.76 2.93
C GLU A 208 -32.20 -16.59 3.85
N THR A 209 -32.84 -15.45 3.57
CA THR A 209 -33.02 -14.40 4.56
C THR A 209 -33.53 -15.14 5.77
N PRO A 210 -32.80 -15.15 6.91
CA PRO A 210 -33.31 -15.74 8.12
C PRO A 210 -34.72 -15.20 8.26
N GLU A 211 -35.72 -16.09 8.23
CA GLU A 211 -37.10 -15.74 8.49
C GLU A 211 -37.03 -14.81 9.68
N ALA A 212 -37.45 -13.56 9.50
CA ALA A 212 -37.16 -12.50 10.44
C ALA A 212 -37.64 -12.98 11.80
N VAL A 213 -36.71 -13.51 12.61
CA VAL A 213 -37.02 -13.96 13.96
C VAL A 213 -37.66 -12.73 14.53
N PRO A 214 -38.94 -12.79 14.94
CA PRO A 214 -39.59 -11.64 15.53
C PRO A 214 -38.61 -11.21 16.59
N GLN A 215 -37.95 -10.06 16.35
CA GLN A 215 -37.19 -9.44 17.40
C GLN A 215 -38.33 -9.09 18.33
N THR A 216 -38.58 -9.95 19.32
CA THR A 216 -39.21 -9.56 20.56
C THR A 216 -38.37 -8.36 20.91
N ARG A 217 -38.95 -7.19 20.63
CA ARG A 217 -38.43 -5.92 21.08
C ARG A 217 -38.45 -6.12 22.58
N THR A 218 -37.35 -6.63 23.12
CA THR A 218 -37.11 -6.63 24.54
C THR A 218 -37.01 -5.15 24.79
N GLU A 219 -38.14 -4.54 25.14
CA GLU A 219 -38.17 -3.18 25.61
C GLU A 219 -37.03 -3.12 26.61
N PRO A 220 -36.05 -2.21 26.41
CA PRO A 220 -34.93 -2.12 27.32
C PRO A 220 -35.56 -2.00 28.70
N LYS A 221 -35.35 -3.03 29.55
CA LYS A 221 -35.93 -3.08 30.89
C LYS A 221 -35.64 -1.73 31.49
N VAL A 222 -36.68 -0.90 31.65
CA VAL A 222 -36.55 0.43 32.23
C VAL A 222 -36.04 0.16 33.62
N THR A 223 -34.73 0.23 33.76
CA THR A 223 -34.09 0.13 35.05
C THR A 223 -34.45 1.47 35.64
N GLU A 224 -35.43 1.46 36.56
CA GLU A 224 -35.79 2.64 37.33
C GLU A 224 -34.49 3.18 37.93
N ALA A 225 -33.92 4.18 37.25
CA ALA A 225 -32.75 4.86 37.76
C ALA A 225 -33.24 5.50 39.07
N PRO A 226 -32.56 5.28 40.20
CA PRO A 226 -33.04 5.71 41.52
C PRO A 226 -33.20 7.24 41.65
N VAL A 227 -32.87 8.00 40.61
CA VAL A 227 -33.10 9.43 40.50
C VAL A 227 -33.56 9.76 39.07
N SER A 228 -34.77 10.30 38.94
CA SER A 228 -35.29 10.84 37.67
C SER A 228 -34.27 11.81 37.05
N LEU A 229 -33.94 11.62 35.77
CA LEU A 229 -33.02 12.49 35.03
C LEU A 229 -33.49 13.96 35.04
N ASP A 230 -34.79 14.21 35.14
CA ASP A 230 -35.35 15.56 35.24
C ASP A 230 -35.08 16.20 36.61
N ALA A 231 -35.05 15.40 37.68
CA ALA A 231 -34.65 15.88 39.00
C ALA A 231 -33.15 16.23 39.03
N ALA A 232 -32.30 15.43 38.38
CA ALA A 232 -30.88 15.70 38.25
C ALA A 232 -30.61 16.96 37.41
N ARG A 233 -31.34 17.15 36.29
CA ARG A 233 -31.25 18.35 35.44
C ARG A 233 -31.71 19.62 36.15
N ARG A 234 -32.81 19.57 36.91
CA ARG A 234 -33.28 20.70 37.74
C ARG A 234 -32.26 21.11 38.78
N LYS A 235 -31.66 20.14 39.48
CA LYS A 235 -30.63 20.42 40.50
C LYS A 235 -29.37 21.05 39.91
N PHE A 236 -29.01 20.69 38.66
CA PHE A 236 -27.88 21.29 37.96
C PHE A 236 -28.16 22.72 37.50
N ARG A 237 -29.38 23.02 37.03
CA ARG A 237 -29.80 24.38 36.68
C ARG A 237 -29.93 25.32 37.88
N ALA A 238 -30.25 24.80 39.05
CA ALA A 238 -30.33 25.59 40.28
C ALA A 238 -28.96 25.83 40.96
N ALA A 239 -27.90 25.18 40.46
CA ALA A 239 -26.54 25.27 40.99
C ALA A 239 -25.61 26.15 40.12
N GLY A 240 -26.18 26.88 39.15
CA GLY A 240 -25.56 27.87 38.28
C GLY A 240 -26.63 28.81 37.75
#